data_AF-A0A7Z9XCF7-F1
#
_entry.id   AF-A0A7Z9XCF7-F1
#
_cell.length_a   1.000
_cell.length_b   1.000
_cell.length_c   1.000
_cell.angle_alpha   90.00
_cell.angle_beta   90.00
_cell.angle_gamma   90.00
#
_symmetry.space_group_name_H-M   'P 1'
#
loop_
_entity.id
_entity.type
_entity.pdbx_description
1 polymer ?
#
loop_
_entity_poly.entity_id
_entity_poly.type
_entity_poly.pdbx_seq_one_letter_code
_entity_poly.pdbx_strand_id
1 'polypeptide(L)'
;KSKNADNAQFWLGEIYYREKWYEKAILEYQKVIENYPKGNKTPSALLKQGLAFLNLDDKANARLILKELIRKFPDSNETNVAKNKLKTLE
;
A
#
# COMPACT_ATOMS: atom_id res chain seq x y z
N LYS A 1 -6.42 13.56 -14.96
CA LYS A 1 -6.65 12.13 -14.67
C LYS A 1 -7.91 12.02 -13.81
N SER A 2 -8.87 11.15 -14.15
CA SER A 2 -10.18 11.07 -13.47
C SER A 2 -10.06 10.35 -12.11
N LYS A 3 -10.89 10.77 -11.15
CA LYS A 3 -11.10 10.23 -9.79
C LYS A 3 -11.53 8.74 -9.72
N ASN A 4 -11.63 8.09 -10.89
CA ASN A 4 -12.07 6.70 -11.06
C ASN A 4 -10.93 5.77 -11.53
N ALA A 5 -9.86 6.31 -12.10
CA ALA A 5 -8.77 5.49 -12.65
C ALA A 5 -7.77 5.02 -11.58
N ASP A 6 -7.64 5.77 -10.48
CA ASP A 6 -7.00 5.34 -9.24
C ASP A 6 -7.72 4.14 -8.60
N ASN A 7 -9.06 4.14 -8.64
CA ASN A 7 -9.86 3.01 -8.16
C ASN A 7 -9.60 1.73 -8.96
N ALA A 8 -9.65 1.79 -10.30
CA ALA A 8 -9.47 0.59 -11.13
C ALA A 8 -8.10 -0.07 -10.92
N GLN A 9 -7.04 0.75 -10.87
CA GLN A 9 -5.67 0.27 -10.67
C GLN A 9 -5.47 -0.32 -9.27
N PHE A 10 -6.06 0.28 -8.25
CA PHE A 10 -6.04 -0.26 -6.89
C PHE A 10 -6.76 -1.61 -6.81
N TRP A 11 -7.92 -1.74 -7.44
CA TRP A 11 -8.68 -3.00 -7.44
C TRP A 11 -7.95 -4.13 -8.17
N LEU A 12 -7.17 -3.84 -9.21
CA LEU A 12 -6.31 -4.84 -9.85
C LEU A 12 -5.23 -5.35 -8.87
N GLY A 13 -4.61 -4.47 -8.10
CA GLY A 13 -3.70 -4.85 -7.03
C GLY A 13 -4.38 -5.73 -5.97
N GLU A 14 -5.62 -5.40 -5.58
CA GLU A 14 -6.40 -6.20 -4.63
C GLU A 14 -6.71 -7.61 -5.16
N ILE A 15 -7.00 -7.75 -6.45
CA ILE A 15 -7.20 -9.07 -7.08
C ILE A 15 -5.92 -9.89 -6.98
N TYR A 16 -4.77 -9.35 -7.40
CA TYR A 16 -3.50 -10.06 -7.29
C TYR A 16 -3.13 -10.40 -5.84
N TYR A 17 -3.43 -9.50 -4.89
CA TYR A 17 -3.19 -9.75 -3.48
C TYR A 17 -4.02 -10.93 -2.97
N ARG A 18 -5.30 -11.03 -3.36
CA ARG A 18 -6.18 -12.14 -2.97
C ARG A 18 -5.72 -13.47 -3.58
N GLU A 19 -5.23 -13.44 -4.81
CA GLU A 19 -4.60 -14.58 -5.48
C GLU A 19 -3.20 -14.93 -4.91
N LYS A 20 -2.74 -14.21 -3.87
CA LYS A 20 -1.41 -14.34 -3.24
C LYS A 20 -0.25 -14.05 -4.20
N TRP A 21 -0.52 -13.40 -5.33
CA TRP A 21 0.50 -12.93 -6.28
C TRP A 21 1.04 -11.58 -5.80
N TYR A 22 1.71 -11.59 -4.64
CA TYR A 22 2.09 -10.38 -3.92
C TYR A 22 3.05 -9.49 -4.71
N GLU A 23 3.97 -10.06 -5.48
CA GLU A 23 4.89 -9.29 -6.35
C GLU A 23 4.11 -8.47 -7.39
N LYS A 24 3.11 -9.09 -8.05
CA LYS A 24 2.24 -8.39 -9.00
C LYS A 24 1.40 -7.33 -8.29
N ALA A 25 0.85 -7.66 -7.12
CA ALA A 25 0.09 -6.70 -6.32
C ALA A 25 0.92 -5.46 -5.96
N ILE A 26 2.18 -5.65 -5.55
CA ILE A 26 3.13 -4.56 -5.23
C ILE A 26 3.30 -3.61 -6.42
N LEU A 27 3.49 -4.16 -7.63
CA LEU A 27 3.65 -3.35 -8.85
C LEU A 27 2.39 -2.54 -9.15
N GLU A 28 1.21 -3.13 -8.99
CA GLU A 28 -0.05 -2.41 -9.24
C GLU A 28 -0.33 -1.33 -8.19
N TYR A 29 -0.03 -1.57 -6.92
CA TYR A 29 -0.11 -0.54 -5.88
C TYR A 29 0.90 0.58 -6.11
N GLN A 30 2.12 0.26 -6.55
CA GLN A 30 3.13 1.25 -6.90
C GLN A 30 2.61 2.21 -7.97
N LYS A 31 1.94 1.68 -9.02
CA LYS A 31 1.32 2.50 -10.05
C LYS A 31 0.25 3.44 -9.49
N VAL A 32 -0.53 3.03 -8.49
CA VAL A 32 -1.50 3.93 -7.82
C VAL A 32 -0.76 5.08 -7.15
N ILE A 33 0.31 4.77 -6.41
CA ILE A 33 1.08 5.73 -5.62
C ILE A 33 1.77 6.76 -6.52
N GLU A 34 2.39 6.32 -7.62
CA GLU A 34 3.10 7.19 -8.55
C GLU A 34 2.14 8.03 -9.41
N ASN A 35 1.06 7.44 -9.90
CA ASN A 35 0.13 8.14 -10.78
C ASN A 35 -0.80 9.09 -10.06
N TYR A 36 -1.08 8.81 -8.77
CA TYR A 36 -2.05 9.52 -7.95
C TYR A 36 -1.49 9.80 -6.56
N PRO A 37 -0.38 10.53 -6.39
CA PRO A 37 0.28 10.68 -5.09
C PRO A 37 -0.57 11.36 -4.00
N LYS A 38 -1.67 12.04 -4.37
CA LYS A 38 -2.66 12.64 -3.47
C LYS A 38 -4.07 12.05 -3.65
N GLY A 39 -4.17 10.90 -4.31
CA GLY A 39 -5.42 10.19 -4.54
C GLY A 39 -6.00 9.62 -3.24
N ASN A 40 -7.32 9.44 -3.20
CA ASN A 40 -7.99 8.86 -2.03
C ASN A 40 -7.62 7.38 -1.80
N LYS A 41 -7.15 6.67 -2.83
CA LYS A 41 -6.67 5.28 -2.74
C LYS A 41 -5.20 5.13 -2.42
N THR A 42 -4.45 6.21 -2.41
CA THR A 42 -3.00 6.17 -2.17
C THR A 42 -2.63 5.73 -0.76
N PRO A 43 -3.32 6.17 0.31
CA PRO A 43 -3.11 5.62 1.64
C PRO A 43 -3.36 4.10 1.69
N SER A 44 -4.45 3.65 1.06
CA SER A 44 -4.81 2.23 0.98
C SER A 44 -3.80 1.42 0.16
N ALA A 45 -3.31 1.97 -0.95
CA ALA A 45 -2.30 1.35 -1.81
C ALA A 45 -0.96 1.18 -1.07
N LEU A 46 -0.50 2.22 -0.37
CA LEU A 46 0.71 2.13 0.46
C LEU A 46 0.56 1.07 1.55
N LEU A 47 -0.57 1.06 2.27
CA LEU A 47 -0.81 0.05 3.31
C LEU A 47 -0.75 -1.36 2.71
N LYS A 48 -1.49 -1.60 1.63
CA LYS A 48 -1.57 -2.91 0.99
C LYS A 48 -0.26 -3.35 0.36
N GLN A 49 0.53 -2.43 -0.19
CA GLN A 49 1.88 -2.69 -0.68
C GLN A 49 2.80 -3.11 0.46
N GLY A 50 2.78 -2.39 1.59
CA GLY A 50 3.55 -2.76 2.78
C GLY A 50 3.15 -4.14 3.32
N LEU A 51 1.85 -4.45 3.35
CA LEU A 51 1.36 -5.78 3.73
C LEU A 51 1.77 -6.86 2.73
N ALA A 52 1.78 -6.57 1.43
CA ALA A 52 2.22 -7.51 0.40
C ALA A 52 3.70 -7.88 0.57
N PHE A 53 4.57 -6.90 0.85
CA PHE A 53 5.96 -7.17 1.20
C PHE A 53 6.10 -8.07 2.43
N LEU A 54 5.26 -7.89 3.46
CA LEU A 54 5.27 -8.79 4.63
C LEU A 54 4.86 -10.22 4.30
N ASN A 55 3.93 -10.41 3.36
CA ASN A 55 3.57 -11.77 2.93
C ASN A 55 4.69 -12.44 2.12
N LEU A 56 5.62 -11.66 1.58
CA LEU A 56 6.86 -12.13 0.96
C LEU A 56 8.03 -12.24 1.95
N ASP A 57 7.77 -12.06 3.26
CA ASP A 57 8.76 -11.98 4.35
C ASP A 57 9.80 -10.84 4.20
N ASP A 58 9.56 -9.89 3.28
CA ASP A 58 10.40 -8.72 3.09
C ASP A 58 10.04 -7.61 4.08
N LYS A 59 10.45 -7.83 5.33
CA LYS A 59 10.22 -6.89 6.43
C LYS A 59 10.94 -5.56 6.22
N ALA A 60 12.04 -5.55 5.48
CA ALA A 60 12.79 -4.32 5.21
C ALA A 60 11.97 -3.37 4.34
N ASN A 61 11.50 -3.84 3.19
CA ASN A 61 10.68 -3.01 2.29
C ASN A 61 9.31 -2.72 2.88
N ALA A 62 8.69 -3.67 3.58
CA ALA A 62 7.45 -3.40 4.30
C ALA A 62 7.57 -2.22 5.28
N ARG A 63 8.64 -2.17 6.09
CA ARG A 63 8.86 -1.06 7.03
C ARG A 63 9.04 0.27 6.31
N LEU A 64 9.76 0.29 5.19
CA LEU A 64 9.95 1.50 4.40
C LEU A 64 8.62 2.06 3.90
N ILE A 65 7.79 1.22 3.28
CA ILE A 65 6.48 1.63 2.73
C ILE A 65 5.52 2.07 3.85
N LEU A 66 5.45 1.33 4.97
CA LEU A 66 4.58 1.69 6.08
C LEU A 66 5.01 3.02 6.75
N LYS A 67 6.32 3.28 6.85
CA LYS A 67 6.83 4.58 7.33
C LYS A 67 6.49 5.71 6.35
N GLU A 68 6.56 5.44 5.05
CA GLU A 68 6.17 6.40 4.03
C GLU A 68 4.69 6.77 4.12
N LEU A 69 3.81 5.78 4.34
CA LEU A 69 2.38 6.01 4.60
C LEU A 69 2.16 6.96 5.77
N ILE A 70 2.80 6.69 6.92
CA ILE A 70 2.68 7.52 8.12
C ILE A 70 3.14 8.95 7.85
N ARG A 71 4.23 9.12 7.09
CA ARG A 71 4.79 10.43 6.74
C ARG A 71 3.90 11.21 5.77
N LYS A 72 3.34 10.54 4.75
CA LYS A 72 2.56 11.19 3.68
C LYS A 72 1.09 11.41 4.06
N PHE A 73 0.51 10.55 4.89
CA PHE A 73 -0.92 10.57 5.24
C PHE A 73 -1.12 10.39 6.75
N PRO A 74 -0.60 11.30 7.60
CA PRO A 74 -0.59 11.14 9.05
C PRO A 74 -1.99 10.97 9.68
N ASP A 75 -3.01 11.55 9.06
CA ASP A 75 -4.39 11.60 9.59
C ASP A 75 -5.32 10.52 8.99
N SER A 76 -4.80 9.60 8.17
CA SER A 76 -5.62 8.54 7.56
C SER A 76 -5.83 7.34 8.49
N ASN A 77 -6.93 6.62 8.29
CA ASN A 77 -7.20 5.38 9.03
C ASN A 77 -6.10 4.32 8.78
N GLU A 78 -5.59 4.25 7.56
CA GLU A 78 -4.51 3.35 7.17
C GLU A 78 -3.22 3.61 7.95
N THR A 79 -2.94 4.86 8.30
CA THR A 79 -1.78 5.22 9.12
C THR A 79 -1.84 4.60 10.51
N ASN A 80 -3.02 4.51 11.12
CA ASN A 80 -3.18 3.83 12.42
C ASN A 80 -2.88 2.32 12.30
N VAL A 81 -3.33 1.69 11.21
CA VAL A 81 -3.02 0.28 10.93
C VAL A 81 -1.51 0.11 10.70
N ALA A 82 -0.89 0.99 9.92
CA ALA A 82 0.55 0.96 9.64
C ALA A 82 1.39 1.11 10.91
N LYS A 83 1.05 2.05 11.80
CA LYS A 83 1.72 2.23 13.09
C LYS A 83 1.64 0.97 13.95
N ASN A 84 0.46 0.36 14.06
CA ASN A 84 0.30 -0.89 14.80
C ASN A 84 1.11 -2.02 14.17
N LYS A 85 1.13 -2.12 12.83
CA LYS A 85 1.90 -3.16 12.15
C LYS A 85 3.40 -2.97 12.34
N LEU A 86 3.92 -1.75 12.28
CA LEU A 86 5.33 -1.47 12.51
C LEU A 86 5.80 -1.93 13.89
N LYS A 87 5.01 -1.72 14.95
CA LYS A 87 5.32 -2.21 16.31
C LYS A 87 5.47 -3.73 16.39
N THR A 88 4.85 -4.47 15.48
CA THR A 88 4.98 -5.95 15.41
C THR A 88 6.20 -6.41 14.61
N LEU A 89 6.92 -5.49 13.97
CA LEU A 89 8.11 -5.75 13.14
C LEU A 89 9.41 -5.26 13.79
N GLU A 90 9.31 -4.79 15.03
CA GLU A 90 10.43 -4.40 15.91
C GLU A 90 10.98 -5.62 16.65
#